data_AF-A0A832JUY6-F1
#
_entry.id   AF-A0A832JUY6-F1
#
_cell.length_a   1.000
_cell.length_b   1.000
_cell.length_c   1.000
_cell.angle_alpha   90.00
_cell.angle_beta   90.00
_cell.angle_gamma   90.00
#
_symmetry.space_group_name_H-M   'P 1'
#
loop_
_entity.id
_entity.type
_entity.pdbx_description
1 polymer ?
#
loop_
_entity_poly.entity_id
_entity_poly.type
_entity_poly.pdbx_seq_one_letter_code
_entity_poly.pdbx_strand_id
1 'polypeptide(L)'
;MLGADRDIKGFLAKCKEAAEYIYGQASAGREILVIGHNDADGLSSIGIVAGSLADLGARVMARSVFRLDDLVASIPQGYRGLPVIVDMGGGSIDELKSKIGDCDIVILDHHHPDQPEAPSGWIHVNPHIYGISGDWEISASGVCYLVTREILKGNSKYAAVAVVGALGDLQDRGEKRRLLSLNEEIVKEAQERSLLSVSEDFVFQGRTFRPIHQAIASTHTPYIPGLSGDEAACLALLSEAGIEVREGDRWRTLSDLSDEEKSSLYNSIVAHLARQGYPPEIARDLIATVYELVREDRSSGLRDAREFSQLLNACGKTNKAWLGIGVAMGYRSWLVLEAHEVLEQYRSSLKRGLEIAMKNKEMMHHIVIVRVSDEVDVRQVSSIASILSNSQLVSRERPILVVGQEGGMIKVSARASPSLVEMGMNMGEIMREAASKFSGRGGGHKIAAGAEIPADRLTLFLLEVDRLVGNQLNKLGAQATLDSNL
;
A
#
# COMPACT_ATOMS: atom_id res chain seq x y z
N MET A 1 -22.57 4.08 -5.82
CA MET A 1 -22.90 5.13 -6.81
C MET A 1 -21.97 4.99 -8.00
N LEU A 2 -22.42 4.31 -9.06
CA LEU A 2 -21.79 4.27 -10.38
C LEU A 2 -22.46 5.38 -11.19
N GLY A 3 -21.89 6.60 -11.20
CA GLY A 3 -22.61 7.79 -11.68
C GLY A 3 -21.72 8.95 -12.12
N ALA A 4 -20.51 8.69 -12.58
CA ALA A 4 -19.73 9.64 -13.38
C ALA A 4 -19.37 8.95 -14.70
N ASP A 5 -19.60 9.61 -15.84
CA ASP A 5 -19.11 9.13 -17.14
C ASP A 5 -17.59 9.05 -17.07
N ARG A 6 -17.07 7.83 -17.15
CA ARG A 6 -15.63 7.56 -17.09
C ARG A 6 -14.99 7.94 -18.41
N ASP A 7 -14.06 8.88 -18.40
CA ASP A 7 -13.31 9.26 -19.60
C ASP A 7 -11.93 8.59 -19.66
N ILE A 8 -11.95 7.26 -19.86
CA ILE A 8 -10.72 6.47 -20.00
C ILE A 8 -9.88 6.96 -21.19
N LYS A 9 -10.52 7.41 -22.28
CA LYS A 9 -9.80 7.89 -23.47
C LYS A 9 -9.06 9.20 -23.17
N GLY A 10 -9.71 10.14 -22.49
CA GLY A 10 -9.08 11.38 -22.04
C GLY A 10 -7.95 11.13 -21.05
N PHE A 11 -8.14 10.21 -20.11
CA PHE A 11 -7.09 9.81 -19.18
C PHE A 11 -5.86 9.24 -19.90
N LEU A 12 -6.05 8.30 -20.82
CA LEU A 12 -4.94 7.73 -21.61
C LEU A 12 -4.27 8.77 -22.53
N ALA A 13 -5.05 9.70 -23.09
CA ALA A 13 -4.51 10.83 -23.85
C ALA A 13 -3.62 11.73 -22.98
N LYS A 14 -4.01 11.96 -21.73
CA LYS A 14 -3.21 12.73 -20.77
C LYS A 14 -1.94 11.98 -20.35
N CYS A 15 -2.01 10.66 -20.17
CA CYS A 15 -0.81 9.84 -19.97
C CYS A 15 0.17 9.97 -21.13
N LYS A 16 -0.34 9.96 -22.38
CA LYS A 16 0.47 10.12 -23.57
C LYS A 16 1.11 11.51 -23.68
N GLU A 17 0.36 12.58 -23.38
CA GLU A 17 0.89 13.96 -23.31
C GLU A 17 2.07 14.04 -22.32
N ALA A 18 1.91 13.48 -21.12
CA ALA A 18 2.97 13.43 -20.12
C ALA A 18 4.18 12.64 -20.60
N ALA A 19 3.96 11.50 -21.26
CA ALA A 19 5.01 10.66 -21.82
C ALA A 19 5.83 11.41 -22.87
N GLU A 20 5.17 12.08 -23.81
CA GLU A 20 5.81 12.88 -24.87
C GLU A 20 6.64 14.02 -24.27
N TYR A 21 6.11 14.71 -23.26
CA TYR A 21 6.83 15.78 -22.58
C TYR A 21 8.07 15.26 -21.82
N ILE A 22 7.93 14.23 -20.99
CA ILE A 22 9.04 13.63 -20.23
C ILE A 22 10.11 13.13 -21.21
N TYR A 23 9.71 12.38 -22.25
CA TYR A 23 10.65 11.87 -23.26
C TYR A 23 11.37 13.00 -24.00
N GLY A 24 10.67 14.09 -24.35
CA GLY A 24 11.25 15.26 -24.98
C GLY A 24 12.33 15.93 -24.10
N GLN A 25 12.04 16.11 -22.81
CA GLN A 25 12.99 16.68 -21.85
C GLN A 25 14.21 15.77 -21.64
N ALA A 26 14.00 14.46 -21.48
CA ALA A 26 15.07 13.48 -21.34
C ALA A 26 15.95 13.40 -22.59
N SER A 27 15.35 13.40 -23.78
CA SER A 27 16.06 13.38 -25.07
C SER A 27 16.87 14.66 -25.32
N ALA A 28 16.43 15.79 -24.78
CA ALA A 28 17.18 17.04 -24.79
C ALA A 28 18.35 17.06 -23.78
N GLY A 29 18.59 15.97 -23.05
CA GLY A 29 19.67 15.84 -22.07
C GLY A 29 19.39 16.53 -20.73
N ARG A 30 18.15 16.98 -20.47
CA ARG A 30 17.75 17.51 -19.17
C ARG A 30 17.77 16.37 -18.15
N GLU A 31 18.32 16.66 -16.97
CA GLU A 31 18.26 15.72 -15.85
C GLU A 31 16.82 15.58 -15.35
N ILE A 32 16.38 14.34 -15.14
CA ILE A 32 15.04 14.03 -14.62
C ILE A 32 15.18 13.59 -13.16
N LEU A 33 14.55 14.33 -12.25
CA LEU A 33 14.41 13.95 -10.85
C LEU A 33 13.07 13.24 -10.67
N VAL A 34 13.11 11.93 -10.48
CA VAL A 34 11.94 11.14 -10.12
C VAL A 34 11.84 11.10 -8.60
N ILE A 35 10.76 11.64 -8.06
CA ILE A 35 10.57 11.75 -6.62
C ILE A 35 9.17 11.30 -6.20
N GLY A 36 9.06 10.50 -5.14
CA GLY A 36 7.76 10.01 -4.70
C GLY A 36 7.75 9.49 -3.27
N HIS A 37 6.59 8.96 -2.86
CA HIS A 37 6.36 8.50 -1.50
C HIS A 37 7.21 7.26 -1.12
N ASN A 38 7.13 6.83 0.15
CA ASN A 38 8.00 5.80 0.72
C ASN A 38 7.29 4.48 1.07
N ASP A 39 6.15 4.20 0.47
CA ASP A 39 5.50 2.88 0.53
C ASP A 39 5.77 2.08 -0.75
N ALA A 40 5.14 0.92 -0.85
CA ALA A 40 5.34 0.02 -1.98
C ALA A 40 4.84 0.61 -3.30
N ASP A 41 3.76 1.41 -3.32
CA ASP A 41 3.26 2.01 -4.55
C ASP A 41 4.19 3.13 -5.02
N GLY A 42 4.65 3.98 -4.10
CA GLY A 42 5.63 5.02 -4.38
C GLY A 42 6.97 4.47 -4.85
N LEU A 43 7.54 3.45 -4.17
CA LEU A 43 8.81 2.86 -4.62
C LEU A 43 8.67 2.13 -5.96
N SER A 44 7.53 1.47 -6.20
CA SER A 44 7.23 0.88 -7.51
C SER A 44 7.15 1.96 -8.58
N SER A 45 6.41 3.04 -8.33
CA SER A 45 6.26 4.19 -9.22
C SER A 45 7.59 4.82 -9.59
N ILE A 46 8.44 5.10 -8.58
CA ILE A 46 9.79 5.63 -8.80
C ILE A 46 10.61 4.65 -9.63
N GLY A 47 10.59 3.36 -9.30
CA GLY A 47 11.34 2.33 -10.02
C GLY A 47 10.91 2.16 -11.48
N ILE A 48 9.60 2.25 -11.76
CA ILE A 48 9.03 2.18 -13.11
C ILE A 48 9.48 3.37 -13.95
N VAL A 49 9.33 4.60 -13.45
CA VAL A 49 9.73 5.81 -14.18
C VAL A 49 11.25 5.89 -14.34
N ALA A 50 11.99 5.73 -13.25
CA ALA A 50 13.45 5.84 -13.28
C ALA A 50 14.08 4.71 -14.12
N GLY A 51 13.57 3.48 -13.99
CA GLY A 51 14.03 2.34 -14.77
C GLY A 51 13.76 2.50 -16.26
N SER A 52 12.55 2.94 -16.64
CA SER A 52 12.20 3.20 -18.04
C SER A 52 13.07 4.27 -18.69
N LEU A 53 13.35 5.35 -17.97
CA LEU A 53 14.22 6.42 -18.46
C LEU A 53 15.70 5.99 -18.51
N ALA A 54 16.15 5.19 -17.53
CA ALA A 54 17.50 4.64 -17.53
C ALA A 54 17.73 3.65 -18.70
N ASP A 55 16.73 2.85 -19.07
CA ASP A 55 16.77 1.96 -20.25
C ASP A 55 16.99 2.76 -21.55
N LEU A 56 16.57 4.02 -21.59
CA LEU A 56 16.80 4.95 -22.72
C LEU A 56 18.12 5.72 -22.62
N GLY A 57 18.93 5.49 -21.58
CA GLY A 57 20.17 6.22 -21.33
C GLY A 57 19.98 7.66 -20.86
N ALA A 58 18.79 8.01 -20.36
CA ALA A 58 18.53 9.34 -19.81
C ALA A 58 19.29 9.57 -18.50
N ARG A 59 19.54 10.85 -18.17
CA ARG A 59 20.12 11.26 -16.89
C ARG A 59 19.04 11.31 -15.82
N VAL A 60 19.01 10.34 -14.93
CA VAL A 60 17.95 10.19 -13.92
C VAL A 60 18.52 10.21 -12.51
N MET A 61 17.87 10.97 -11.63
CA MET A 61 18.01 10.86 -10.18
C MET A 61 16.70 10.37 -9.59
N ALA A 62 16.75 9.35 -8.74
CA ALA A 62 15.57 8.78 -8.10
C ALA A 62 15.63 8.99 -6.59
N ARG A 63 14.54 9.49 -5.99
CA ARG A 63 14.47 9.77 -4.55
C ARG A 63 13.11 9.40 -3.98
N SER A 64 13.10 8.70 -2.86
CA SER A 64 11.89 8.54 -2.05
C SER A 64 11.90 9.53 -0.91
N VAL A 65 10.73 10.07 -0.58
CA VAL A 65 10.50 11.02 0.50
C VAL A 65 9.31 10.60 1.35
N PHE A 66 9.29 11.05 2.60
CA PHE A 66 8.24 10.70 3.55
C PHE A 66 7.24 11.85 3.77
N ARG A 67 7.71 13.10 3.67
CA ARG A 67 6.86 14.29 3.85
C ARG A 67 6.90 15.19 2.61
N LEU A 68 5.85 16.01 2.47
CA LEU A 68 5.78 17.04 1.42
C LEU A 68 6.92 18.06 1.54
N ASP A 69 7.36 18.38 2.76
CA ASP A 69 8.50 19.29 2.94
C ASP A 69 9.82 18.70 2.42
N ASP A 70 10.00 17.38 2.51
CA ASP A 70 11.17 16.69 1.93
C ASP A 70 11.13 16.74 0.39
N LEU A 71 9.93 16.65 -0.20
CA LEU A 71 9.70 16.82 -1.64
C LEU A 71 10.10 18.23 -2.08
N VAL A 72 9.59 19.26 -1.39
CA VAL A 72 9.93 20.66 -1.68
C VAL A 72 11.43 20.90 -1.52
N ALA A 73 12.04 20.39 -0.45
CA ALA A 73 13.48 20.54 -0.22
C ALA A 73 14.34 19.87 -1.31
N SER A 74 13.78 18.91 -2.05
CA SER A 74 14.44 18.25 -3.18
C SER A 74 14.40 19.08 -4.47
N ILE A 75 13.55 20.11 -4.53
CA ILE A 75 13.38 21.00 -5.69
C ILE A 75 13.71 22.42 -5.24
N PRO A 76 15.00 22.75 -5.01
CA PRO A 76 15.40 24.08 -4.55
C PRO A 76 15.11 25.14 -5.62
N GLN A 77 15.00 26.41 -5.19
CA GLN A 77 14.80 27.53 -6.10
C GLN A 77 15.89 27.56 -7.18
N GLY A 78 15.48 27.62 -8.44
CA GLY A 78 16.40 27.59 -9.59
C GLY A 78 16.86 26.19 -10.01
N TYR A 79 16.24 25.12 -9.48
CA TYR A 79 16.46 23.76 -9.97
C TYR A 79 16.20 23.67 -11.48
N ARG A 80 17.18 23.12 -12.22
CA ARG A 80 17.17 23.11 -13.70
C ARG A 80 16.74 21.78 -14.30
N GLY A 81 16.70 20.71 -13.51
CA GLY A 81 16.16 19.43 -13.95
C GLY A 81 14.64 19.48 -14.10
N LEU A 82 14.04 18.40 -14.57
CA LEU A 82 12.59 18.21 -14.55
C LEU A 82 12.22 17.34 -13.35
N PRO A 83 11.50 17.86 -12.34
CA PRO A 83 10.85 17.04 -11.33
C PRO A 83 9.68 16.26 -11.93
N VAL A 84 9.73 14.94 -11.80
CA VAL A 84 8.61 14.02 -12.03
C VAL A 84 8.21 13.46 -10.68
N ILE A 85 7.14 14.02 -10.12
CA ILE A 85 6.59 13.68 -8.81
C ILE A 85 5.61 12.53 -9.00
N VAL A 86 5.78 11.44 -8.24
CA VAL A 86 4.97 10.23 -8.35
C VAL A 86 4.37 9.86 -7.00
N ASP A 87 3.13 9.36 -7.00
CA ASP A 87 2.45 8.86 -5.79
C ASP A 87 2.32 9.87 -4.64
N MET A 88 2.39 11.16 -4.96
CA MET A 88 2.15 12.26 -4.03
C MET A 88 1.99 13.58 -4.80
N GLY A 89 1.54 14.61 -4.09
CA GLY A 89 1.51 15.99 -4.58
C GLY A 89 0.21 16.41 -5.24
N GLY A 90 -0.60 15.48 -5.77
CA GLY A 90 -1.90 15.78 -6.38
C GLY A 90 -2.89 16.40 -5.40
N GLY A 91 -2.82 16.03 -4.12
CA GLY A 91 -3.62 16.63 -3.04
C GLY A 91 -3.00 17.86 -2.37
N SER A 92 -1.95 18.45 -2.95
CA SER A 92 -1.23 19.60 -2.37
C SER A 92 -0.67 20.54 -3.45
N ILE A 93 -1.39 20.69 -4.55
CA ILE A 93 -0.94 21.46 -5.72
C ILE A 93 -0.73 22.93 -5.36
N ASP A 94 -1.64 23.52 -4.59
CA ASP A 94 -1.51 24.94 -4.18
C ASP A 94 -0.29 25.17 -3.29
N GLU A 95 -0.07 24.25 -2.34
CA GLU A 95 1.07 24.34 -1.45
C GLU A 95 2.38 24.16 -2.21
N LEU A 96 2.46 23.17 -3.10
CA LEU A 96 3.63 22.96 -3.94
C LEU A 96 3.90 24.22 -4.76
N LYS A 97 2.90 24.76 -5.47
CA LYS A 97 3.07 25.96 -6.30
C LYS A 97 3.64 27.13 -5.50
N SER A 98 3.15 27.34 -4.28
CA SER A 98 3.64 28.40 -3.40
C SER A 98 5.11 28.25 -2.98
N LYS A 99 5.62 27.02 -2.94
CA LYS A 99 6.95 26.68 -2.43
C LYS A 99 8.00 26.45 -3.52
N ILE A 100 7.62 25.86 -4.65
CA ILE A 100 8.56 25.55 -5.76
C ILE A 100 8.52 26.58 -6.90
N GLY A 101 7.59 27.53 -6.87
CA GLY A 101 7.50 28.63 -7.84
C GLY A 101 7.18 28.16 -9.26
N ASP A 102 7.75 28.85 -10.26
CA ASP A 102 7.51 28.60 -11.70
C ASP A 102 8.31 27.42 -12.27
N CYS A 103 8.64 26.42 -11.44
CA CYS A 103 9.31 25.21 -11.92
C CYS A 103 8.33 24.37 -12.73
N ASP A 104 8.70 24.00 -13.97
CA ASP A 104 7.98 22.98 -14.73
C ASP A 104 8.08 21.66 -13.98
N ILE A 105 6.93 21.01 -13.73
CA ILE A 105 6.90 19.68 -13.11
C ILE A 105 5.90 18.78 -13.80
N VAL A 106 6.08 17.49 -13.61
CA VAL A 106 5.07 16.47 -13.93
C VAL A 106 4.63 15.80 -12.63
N ILE A 107 3.33 15.67 -12.41
CA ILE A 107 2.74 14.92 -11.29
C ILE A 107 2.00 13.71 -11.87
N LEU A 108 2.38 12.52 -11.43
CA LEU A 108 1.73 11.24 -11.73
C LEU A 108 1.17 10.67 -10.43
N ASP A 109 -0.11 10.88 -10.17
CA ASP A 109 -0.71 10.59 -8.86
C ASP A 109 -2.10 9.95 -9.02
N HIS A 110 -2.56 9.26 -7.98
CA HIS A 110 -3.86 8.64 -7.89
C HIS A 110 -4.68 9.13 -6.69
N HIS A 111 -4.09 9.91 -5.78
CA HIS A 111 -4.81 10.51 -4.66
C HIS A 111 -5.86 11.52 -5.14
N HIS A 112 -6.88 11.75 -4.32
CA HIS A 112 -7.86 12.80 -4.57
C HIS A 112 -7.17 14.17 -4.69
N PRO A 113 -7.30 14.85 -5.84
CA PRO A 113 -6.64 16.13 -6.02
C PRO A 113 -7.35 17.25 -5.26
N ASP A 114 -6.59 18.24 -4.77
CA ASP A 114 -7.15 19.44 -4.12
C ASP A 114 -7.80 20.38 -5.14
N GLN A 115 -7.34 20.34 -6.38
CA GLN A 115 -7.92 21.04 -7.51
C GLN A 115 -7.83 20.23 -8.81
N PRO A 116 -8.85 20.33 -9.69
CA PRO A 116 -8.87 19.56 -10.94
C PRO A 116 -7.87 20.08 -11.98
N GLU A 117 -7.60 21.38 -11.99
CA GLU A 117 -6.69 22.01 -12.95
C GLU A 117 -5.30 22.21 -12.35
N ALA A 118 -4.27 21.82 -13.11
CA ALA A 118 -2.90 22.06 -12.74
C ALA A 118 -2.48 23.52 -13.07
N PRO A 119 -1.52 24.09 -12.32
CA PRO A 119 -0.90 25.36 -12.67
C PRO A 119 -0.33 25.36 -14.09
N SER A 120 -0.24 26.54 -14.69
CA SER A 120 0.45 26.71 -15.99
C SER A 120 1.89 26.21 -15.89
N GLY A 121 2.32 25.43 -16.90
CA GLY A 121 3.65 24.78 -16.92
C GLY A 121 3.71 23.42 -16.24
N TRP A 122 2.63 22.98 -15.58
CA TRP A 122 2.57 21.68 -14.93
C TRP A 122 1.77 20.67 -15.75
N ILE A 123 2.25 19.43 -15.81
CA ILE A 123 1.47 18.31 -16.34
C ILE A 123 1.03 17.46 -15.15
N HIS A 124 -0.29 17.38 -14.93
CA HIS A 124 -0.87 16.56 -13.89
C HIS A 124 -1.68 15.43 -14.52
N VAL A 125 -1.25 14.20 -14.26
CA VAL A 125 -1.95 12.97 -14.65
C VAL A 125 -2.57 12.39 -13.40
N ASN A 126 -3.91 12.44 -13.32
CA ASN A 126 -4.64 11.88 -12.18
C ASN A 126 -5.98 11.27 -12.63
N PRO A 127 -6.25 10.00 -12.29
CA PRO A 127 -7.45 9.29 -12.73
C PRO A 127 -8.76 9.92 -12.23
N HIS A 128 -8.75 10.56 -11.05
CA HIS A 128 -9.96 11.16 -10.49
C HIS A 128 -10.53 12.30 -11.34
N ILE A 129 -9.68 13.02 -12.08
CA ILE A 129 -10.09 14.08 -13.01
C ILE A 129 -10.99 13.53 -14.13
N TYR A 130 -10.85 12.25 -14.45
CA TYR A 130 -11.57 11.55 -15.52
C TYR A 130 -12.66 10.60 -15.01
N GLY A 131 -13.05 10.74 -13.73
CA GLY A 131 -14.07 9.89 -13.11
C GLY A 131 -13.61 8.46 -12.82
N ILE A 132 -12.30 8.20 -12.84
CA ILE A 132 -11.69 6.89 -12.54
C ILE A 132 -11.22 6.92 -11.08
N SER A 133 -11.58 5.91 -10.31
CA SER A 133 -11.25 5.88 -8.88
C SER A 133 -9.79 5.46 -8.67
N GLY A 134 -8.97 6.39 -8.19
CA GLY A 134 -7.62 6.07 -7.71
C GLY A 134 -7.60 5.19 -6.46
N ASP A 135 -8.74 4.95 -5.80
CA ASP A 135 -8.80 4.09 -4.61
C ASP A 135 -8.74 2.58 -4.93
N TRP A 136 -9.08 2.17 -6.16
CA TRP A 136 -9.17 0.74 -6.54
C TRP A 136 -9.07 0.43 -8.04
N GLU A 137 -9.29 1.41 -8.93
CA GLU A 137 -9.24 1.17 -10.37
C GLU A 137 -7.84 1.27 -10.96
N ILE A 138 -7.00 2.14 -10.40
CA ILE A 138 -5.60 2.29 -10.77
C ILE A 138 -4.79 2.92 -9.63
N SER A 139 -3.58 2.39 -9.40
CA SER A 139 -2.60 2.91 -8.44
C SER A 139 -1.66 3.93 -9.08
N ALA A 140 -0.85 4.64 -8.29
CA ALA A 140 0.17 5.53 -8.85
C ALA A 140 1.18 4.76 -9.70
N SER A 141 1.56 3.54 -9.31
CA SER A 141 2.43 2.70 -10.12
C SER A 141 1.77 2.27 -11.44
N GLY A 142 0.45 2.06 -11.45
CA GLY A 142 -0.34 1.87 -12.65
C GLY A 142 -0.33 3.10 -13.56
N VAL A 143 -0.55 4.31 -13.02
CA VAL A 143 -0.45 5.58 -13.77
C VAL A 143 0.94 5.73 -14.38
N CYS A 144 1.99 5.54 -13.57
CA CYS A 144 3.39 5.62 -14.00
C CYS A 144 3.71 4.61 -15.11
N TYR A 145 3.18 3.39 -15.00
CA TYR A 145 3.33 2.37 -16.04
C TYR A 145 2.65 2.78 -17.35
N LEU A 146 1.41 3.28 -17.31
CA LEU A 146 0.72 3.73 -18.52
C LEU A 146 1.47 4.86 -19.23
N VAL A 147 2.03 5.81 -18.49
CA VAL A 147 2.88 6.89 -19.03
C VAL A 147 4.17 6.32 -19.64
N THR A 148 4.90 5.50 -18.88
CA THR A 148 6.23 5.01 -19.31
C THR A 148 6.15 3.94 -20.40
N ARG A 149 5.05 3.21 -20.50
CA ARG A 149 4.78 2.30 -21.62
C ARG A 149 4.75 3.05 -22.96
N GLU A 150 4.19 4.27 -22.99
CA GLU A 150 4.23 5.12 -24.18
C GLU A 150 5.67 5.58 -24.50
N ILE A 151 6.44 5.98 -23.47
CA ILE A 151 7.87 6.32 -23.61
C ILE A 151 8.67 5.16 -24.22
N LEU A 152 8.39 3.93 -23.78
CA LEU A 152 9.05 2.71 -24.25
C LEU A 152 8.37 2.07 -25.48
N LYS A 153 7.50 2.79 -26.19
CA LYS A 153 6.85 2.36 -27.44
C LYS A 153 6.12 1.01 -27.30
N GLY A 154 5.40 0.81 -26.19
CA GLY A 154 4.62 -0.39 -25.93
C GLY A 154 5.38 -1.55 -25.30
N ASN A 155 6.62 -1.34 -24.83
CA ASN A 155 7.34 -2.35 -24.06
C ASN A 155 6.78 -2.47 -22.64
N SER A 156 6.20 -3.62 -22.33
CA SER A 156 5.53 -3.91 -21.07
C SER A 156 6.48 -4.35 -19.93
N LYS A 157 7.81 -4.15 -20.05
CA LYS A 157 8.84 -4.60 -19.08
C LYS A 157 8.44 -4.37 -17.61
N TYR A 158 7.82 -3.22 -17.33
CA TYR A 158 7.47 -2.77 -15.97
C TYR A 158 6.03 -3.10 -15.54
N ALA A 159 5.23 -3.77 -16.37
CA ALA A 159 3.83 -4.09 -16.08
C ALA A 159 3.67 -4.89 -14.78
N ALA A 160 4.55 -5.87 -14.57
CA ALA A 160 4.53 -6.68 -13.36
C ALA A 160 4.86 -5.87 -12.09
N VAL A 161 5.73 -4.86 -12.18
CA VAL A 161 6.06 -3.97 -11.05
C VAL A 161 4.91 -3.01 -10.76
N ALA A 162 4.13 -2.60 -11.77
CA ALA A 162 2.90 -1.84 -11.55
C ALA A 162 1.86 -2.66 -10.76
N VAL A 163 1.73 -3.96 -11.04
CA VAL A 163 0.89 -4.86 -10.23
C VAL A 163 1.41 -4.94 -8.78
N VAL A 164 2.72 -5.00 -8.56
CA VAL A 164 3.33 -4.99 -7.22
C VAL A 164 2.93 -3.75 -6.42
N GLY A 165 3.01 -2.57 -7.04
CA GLY A 165 2.60 -1.31 -6.41
C GLY A 165 1.11 -1.27 -6.09
N ALA A 166 0.24 -1.65 -7.06
CA ALA A 166 -1.21 -1.74 -6.84
C ALA A 166 -1.61 -2.68 -5.68
N LEU A 167 -0.91 -3.81 -5.53
CA LEU A 167 -1.11 -4.71 -4.38
C LEU A 167 -0.58 -4.11 -3.07
N GLY A 168 0.44 -3.26 -3.12
CA GLY A 168 0.96 -2.52 -1.98
C GLY A 168 -0.01 -1.47 -1.45
N ASP A 169 -0.77 -0.87 -2.35
CA ASP A 169 -1.82 0.09 -2.05
C ASP A 169 -3.19 -0.58 -1.76
N LEU A 170 -3.23 -1.91 -1.65
CA LEU A 170 -4.42 -2.69 -1.30
C LEU A 170 -5.62 -2.43 -2.24
N GLN A 171 -5.34 -2.26 -3.54
CA GLN A 171 -6.35 -2.01 -4.57
C GLN A 171 -7.05 -3.28 -5.07
N ASP A 172 -6.63 -4.45 -4.60
CA ASP A 172 -7.20 -5.76 -4.90
C ASP A 172 -8.55 -5.99 -4.20
N ARG A 173 -9.54 -5.16 -4.53
CA ARG A 173 -10.85 -5.09 -3.85
C ARG A 173 -11.96 -5.92 -4.52
N GLY A 174 -11.65 -6.62 -5.61
CA GLY A 174 -12.57 -7.55 -6.24
C GLY A 174 -12.78 -8.82 -5.42
N GLU A 175 -13.72 -9.66 -5.88
CA GLU A 175 -13.93 -10.99 -5.33
C GLU A 175 -12.61 -11.77 -5.26
N LYS A 176 -12.37 -12.49 -4.16
CA LYS A 176 -11.10 -13.19 -3.89
C LYS A 176 -9.88 -12.29 -4.06
N ARG A 177 -9.97 -11.03 -3.64
CA ARG A 177 -8.88 -10.04 -3.72
C ARG A 177 -8.32 -9.89 -5.13
N ARG A 178 -9.21 -9.68 -6.10
CA ARG A 178 -8.83 -9.46 -7.49
C ARG A 178 -8.66 -7.97 -7.79
N LEU A 179 -7.64 -7.63 -8.59
CA LEU A 179 -7.49 -6.30 -9.18
C LEU A 179 -8.52 -6.12 -10.29
N LEU A 180 -9.15 -4.95 -10.34
CA LEU A 180 -10.26 -4.64 -11.24
C LEU A 180 -9.91 -3.45 -12.15
N SER A 181 -10.73 -3.23 -13.18
CA SER A 181 -10.63 -2.04 -14.04
C SER A 181 -9.25 -1.92 -14.70
N LEU A 182 -8.65 -0.73 -14.76
CA LEU A 182 -7.34 -0.51 -15.39
C LEU A 182 -6.22 -1.35 -14.77
N ASN A 183 -6.25 -1.63 -13.47
CA ASN A 183 -5.31 -2.57 -12.85
C ASN A 183 -5.43 -3.97 -13.47
N GLU A 184 -6.65 -4.44 -13.77
CA GLU A 184 -6.87 -5.73 -14.44
C GLU A 184 -6.36 -5.71 -15.89
N GLU A 185 -6.44 -4.58 -16.58
CA GLU A 185 -5.87 -4.44 -17.93
C GLU A 185 -4.35 -4.57 -17.92
N ILE A 186 -3.67 -3.97 -16.92
CA ILE A 186 -2.22 -4.12 -16.73
C ILE A 186 -1.86 -5.58 -16.42
N VAL A 187 -2.65 -6.26 -15.59
CA VAL A 187 -2.49 -7.70 -15.30
C VAL A 187 -2.59 -8.53 -16.59
N LYS A 188 -3.62 -8.29 -17.42
CA LYS A 188 -3.82 -9.00 -18.70
C LYS A 188 -2.64 -8.79 -19.64
N GLU A 189 -2.17 -7.55 -19.78
CA GLU A 189 -0.99 -7.24 -20.60
C GLU A 189 0.26 -7.98 -20.08
N ALA A 190 0.48 -8.01 -18.77
CA ALA A 190 1.60 -8.73 -18.17
C ALA A 190 1.52 -10.25 -18.41
N GLN A 191 0.32 -10.85 -18.40
CA GLN A 191 0.10 -12.26 -18.72
C GLN A 191 0.38 -12.55 -20.20
N GLU A 192 -0.15 -11.73 -21.11
CA GLU A 192 0.06 -11.86 -22.56
C GLU A 192 1.57 -11.80 -22.93
N ARG A 193 2.35 -11.04 -22.16
CA ARG A 193 3.81 -10.92 -22.33
C ARG A 193 4.63 -11.95 -21.55
N SER A 194 3.98 -12.91 -20.88
CA SER A 194 4.63 -13.90 -20.02
C SER A 194 5.57 -13.24 -18.98
N LEU A 195 5.09 -12.15 -18.37
CA LEU A 195 5.72 -11.47 -17.23
C LEU A 195 5.07 -11.87 -15.92
N LEU A 196 3.79 -12.25 -15.98
CA LEU A 196 2.96 -12.56 -14.82
C LEU A 196 2.10 -13.80 -15.08
N SER A 197 1.81 -14.58 -14.05
CA SER A 197 0.74 -15.58 -14.03
C SER A 197 -0.24 -15.27 -12.91
N VAL A 198 -1.51 -15.60 -13.13
CA VAL A 198 -2.59 -15.38 -12.16
C VAL A 198 -3.26 -16.71 -11.87
N SER A 199 -3.41 -17.03 -10.59
CA SER A 199 -4.10 -18.23 -10.10
C SER A 199 -4.86 -17.92 -8.82
N GLU A 200 -5.71 -18.83 -8.37
CA GLU A 200 -6.29 -18.79 -7.02
C GLU A 200 -5.52 -19.78 -6.14
N ASP A 201 -5.03 -19.33 -4.99
CA ASP A 201 -4.28 -20.18 -4.05
C ASP A 201 -4.30 -19.58 -2.64
N PHE A 202 -3.70 -20.26 -1.66
CA PHE A 202 -3.50 -19.66 -0.36
C PHE A 202 -2.58 -18.43 -0.43
N VAL A 203 -2.97 -17.35 0.24
CA VAL A 203 -2.17 -16.13 0.38
C VAL A 203 -1.16 -16.18 1.53
N PHE A 204 -0.64 -17.37 1.84
CA PHE A 204 0.38 -17.52 2.88
C PHE A 204 1.67 -16.82 2.48
N GLN A 205 2.32 -16.20 3.46
CA GLN A 205 3.61 -15.55 3.26
C GLN A 205 4.73 -16.59 3.10
N GLY A 206 5.57 -16.44 2.09
CA GLY A 206 6.64 -17.36 1.72
C GLY A 206 6.15 -18.60 1.00
N ARG A 207 4.99 -18.58 0.34
CA ARG A 207 4.36 -19.77 -0.23
C ARG A 207 5.24 -20.54 -1.22
N THR A 208 6.17 -19.88 -1.90
CA THR A 208 7.07 -20.51 -2.88
C THR A 208 8.43 -20.95 -2.32
N PHE A 209 8.80 -20.55 -1.09
CA PHE A 209 10.17 -20.76 -0.59
C PHE A 209 10.30 -21.05 0.91
N ARG A 210 9.22 -20.90 1.70
CA ARG A 210 9.22 -21.24 3.12
C ARG A 210 8.60 -22.61 3.36
N PRO A 211 9.07 -23.35 4.38
CA PRO A 211 8.35 -24.49 4.91
C PRO A 211 6.90 -24.14 5.24
N ILE A 212 5.95 -25.03 4.94
CA ILE A 212 4.50 -24.73 5.05
C ILE A 212 4.11 -24.20 6.44
N HIS A 213 4.60 -24.81 7.52
CA HIS A 213 4.31 -24.36 8.89
C HIS A 213 4.80 -22.94 9.18
N GLN A 214 5.98 -22.58 8.68
CA GLN A 214 6.52 -21.22 8.81
C GLN A 214 5.73 -20.24 7.96
N ALA A 215 5.28 -20.66 6.78
CA ALA A 215 4.46 -19.82 5.91
C ALA A 215 3.13 -19.44 6.57
N ILE A 216 2.45 -20.42 7.17
CA ILE A 216 1.21 -20.19 7.94
C ILE A 216 1.50 -19.28 9.14
N ALA A 217 2.52 -19.61 9.95
CA ALA A 217 2.85 -18.84 11.15
C ALA A 217 3.25 -17.39 10.83
N SER A 218 3.88 -17.13 9.69
CA SER A 218 4.29 -15.79 9.27
C SER A 218 3.14 -14.97 8.65
N THR A 219 1.98 -15.59 8.39
CA THR A 219 0.85 -14.92 7.75
C THR A 219 0.07 -14.11 8.78
N HIS A 220 0.08 -12.78 8.64
CA HIS A 220 -0.64 -11.85 9.53
C HIS A 220 -1.77 -11.07 8.82
N THR A 221 -1.95 -11.25 7.52
CA THR A 221 -2.99 -10.58 6.74
C THR A 221 -3.49 -11.49 5.61
N PRO A 222 -4.58 -12.26 5.85
CA PRO A 222 -5.41 -12.24 7.08
C PRO A 222 -4.70 -12.88 8.28
N TYR A 223 -5.06 -12.43 9.48
CA TYR A 223 -4.60 -13.05 10.72
C TYR A 223 -5.38 -14.35 10.97
N ILE A 224 -4.69 -15.41 11.35
CA ILE A 224 -5.27 -16.74 11.61
C ILE A 224 -5.19 -17.01 13.12
N PRO A 225 -6.29 -16.84 13.88
CA PRO A 225 -6.30 -17.05 15.31
C PRO A 225 -5.73 -18.41 15.74
N GLY A 226 -4.79 -18.39 16.68
CA GLY A 226 -4.14 -19.59 17.20
C GLY A 226 -3.13 -20.27 16.26
N LEU A 227 -2.82 -19.67 15.10
CA LEU A 227 -1.84 -20.19 14.14
C LEU A 227 -0.79 -19.13 13.76
N SER A 228 -1.24 -17.91 13.43
CA SER A 228 -0.32 -16.79 13.16
C SER A 228 0.59 -16.51 14.36
N GLY A 229 1.89 -16.58 14.15
CA GLY A 229 2.93 -16.42 15.16
C GLY A 229 3.29 -17.69 15.93
N ASP A 230 2.66 -18.84 15.64
CA ASP A 230 2.88 -20.11 16.34
C ASP A 230 3.20 -21.25 15.36
N GLU A 231 4.50 -21.49 15.14
CA GLU A 231 4.99 -22.56 14.27
C GLU A 231 4.62 -23.97 14.80
N ALA A 232 4.55 -24.15 16.11
CA ALA A 232 4.23 -25.44 16.71
C ALA A 232 2.75 -25.79 16.49
N ALA A 233 1.86 -24.81 16.66
CA ALA A 233 0.44 -24.97 16.33
C ALA A 233 0.24 -25.24 14.82
N CYS A 234 1.01 -24.57 13.96
CA CYS A 234 0.96 -24.83 12.51
C CYS A 234 1.44 -26.24 12.14
N LEU A 235 2.47 -26.77 12.81
CA LEU A 235 2.91 -28.16 12.61
C LEU A 235 1.84 -29.15 13.06
N ALA A 236 1.20 -28.91 14.22
CA ALA A 236 0.11 -29.75 14.70
C ALA A 236 -1.08 -29.77 13.72
N LEU A 237 -1.47 -28.60 13.20
CA LEU A 237 -2.51 -28.46 12.18
C LEU A 237 -2.19 -29.24 10.90
N LEU A 238 -0.94 -29.18 10.42
CA LEU A 238 -0.52 -29.92 9.22
C LEU A 238 -0.57 -31.43 9.44
N SER A 239 -0.20 -31.88 10.64
CA SER A 239 -0.36 -33.28 11.04
C SER A 239 -1.83 -33.70 11.10
N GLU A 240 -2.72 -32.85 11.63
CA GLU A 240 -4.18 -33.07 11.64
C GLU A 240 -4.74 -33.15 10.21
N ALA A 241 -4.21 -32.35 9.28
CA ALA A 241 -4.56 -32.37 7.86
C ALA A 241 -3.97 -33.56 7.09
N GLY A 242 -3.15 -34.41 7.73
CA GLY A 242 -2.48 -35.54 7.08
C GLY A 242 -1.42 -35.12 6.05
N ILE A 243 -0.82 -33.93 6.21
CA ILE A 243 0.15 -33.37 5.28
C ILE A 243 1.56 -33.65 5.79
N GLU A 244 2.34 -34.38 5.00
CA GLU A 244 3.77 -34.53 5.25
C GLU A 244 4.49 -33.22 4.99
N VAL A 245 5.19 -32.69 5.99
CA VAL A 245 5.91 -31.40 5.91
C VAL A 245 7.29 -31.52 5.28
N ARG A 246 7.75 -32.74 5.02
CA ARG A 246 9.06 -33.06 4.45
C ARG A 246 8.94 -34.09 3.35
N GLU A 247 9.83 -33.97 2.38
CA GLU A 247 10.08 -34.98 1.35
C GLU A 247 11.57 -35.34 1.42
N GLY A 248 11.89 -36.47 2.05
CA GLY A 248 13.26 -36.78 2.46
C GLY A 248 13.82 -35.73 3.43
N ASP A 249 14.98 -35.15 3.11
CA ASP A 249 15.62 -34.11 3.91
C ASP A 249 15.12 -32.68 3.60
N ARG A 250 14.28 -32.52 2.57
CA ARG A 250 13.79 -31.23 2.11
C ARG A 250 12.47 -30.87 2.80
N TRP A 251 12.38 -29.64 3.31
CA TRP A 251 11.08 -29.09 3.74
C TRP A 251 10.20 -28.78 2.54
N ARG A 252 8.95 -29.24 2.59
CA ARG A 252 7.94 -28.91 1.57
C ARG A 252 7.43 -27.49 1.78
N THR A 253 7.16 -26.83 0.68
CA THR A 253 6.54 -25.50 0.55
C THR A 253 5.08 -25.65 0.15
N LEU A 254 4.29 -24.57 0.17
CA LEU A 254 2.91 -24.63 -0.31
C LEU A 254 2.84 -25.05 -1.78
N SER A 255 3.83 -24.64 -2.59
CA SER A 255 3.90 -25.01 -4.01
C SER A 255 4.13 -26.51 -4.26
N ASP A 256 4.52 -27.28 -3.23
CA ASP A 256 4.69 -28.74 -3.30
C ASP A 256 3.40 -29.51 -2.95
N LEU A 257 2.31 -28.84 -2.54
CA LEU A 257 1.06 -29.49 -2.15
C LEU A 257 0.14 -29.74 -3.35
N SER A 258 -0.50 -30.92 -3.39
CA SER A 258 -1.58 -31.22 -4.34
C SER A 258 -2.87 -30.46 -3.99
N ASP A 259 -3.83 -30.42 -4.92
CA ASP A 259 -5.13 -29.78 -4.67
C ASP A 259 -5.92 -30.50 -3.56
N GLU A 260 -5.75 -31.82 -3.41
CA GLU A 260 -6.32 -32.60 -2.32
C GLU A 260 -5.68 -32.24 -0.97
N GLU A 261 -4.35 -32.11 -0.92
CA GLU A 261 -3.66 -31.67 0.30
C GLU A 261 -4.04 -30.23 0.67
N LYS A 262 -4.13 -29.32 -0.31
CA LYS A 262 -4.61 -27.95 -0.10
C LYS A 262 -6.04 -27.92 0.43
N SER A 263 -6.92 -28.78 -0.10
CA SER A 263 -8.29 -28.92 0.39
C SER A 263 -8.34 -29.46 1.83
N SER A 264 -7.48 -30.43 2.16
CA SER A 264 -7.34 -30.94 3.53
C SER A 264 -6.86 -29.84 4.49
N LEU A 265 -5.83 -29.07 4.10
CA LEU A 265 -5.34 -27.94 4.87
C LEU A 265 -6.43 -26.90 5.14
N TYR A 266 -7.19 -26.53 4.10
CA TYR A 266 -8.29 -25.58 4.23
C TYR A 266 -9.34 -26.06 5.24
N ASN A 267 -9.77 -27.32 5.13
CA ASN A 267 -10.75 -27.92 6.04
C ASN A 267 -10.24 -27.99 7.48
N SER A 268 -8.97 -28.32 7.69
CA SER A 268 -8.35 -28.31 9.02
C SER A 268 -8.30 -26.91 9.62
N ILE A 269 -8.02 -25.87 8.82
CA ILE A 269 -8.07 -24.47 9.28
C ILE A 269 -9.50 -24.08 9.68
N VAL A 270 -10.50 -24.44 8.87
CA VAL A 270 -11.92 -24.19 9.19
C VAL A 270 -12.31 -24.87 10.51
N ALA A 271 -11.94 -26.14 10.69
CA ALA A 271 -12.22 -26.88 11.91
C ALA A 271 -11.49 -26.29 13.14
N HIS A 272 -10.25 -25.83 12.97
CA HIS A 272 -9.49 -25.11 13.99
C HIS A 272 -10.19 -23.82 14.44
N LEU A 273 -10.60 -22.98 13.48
CA LEU A 273 -11.32 -21.73 13.77
C LEU A 273 -12.64 -21.98 14.49
N ALA A 274 -13.42 -22.96 14.02
CA ALA A 274 -14.70 -23.33 14.62
C ALA A 274 -14.52 -23.83 16.07
N ARG A 275 -13.50 -24.65 16.37
CA ARG A 275 -13.17 -25.10 17.73
C ARG A 275 -12.88 -23.95 18.69
N GLN A 276 -12.29 -22.87 18.18
CA GLN A 276 -11.95 -21.68 18.98
C GLN A 276 -13.07 -20.63 19.01
N GLY A 277 -14.23 -20.91 18.40
CA GLY A 277 -15.37 -20.00 18.38
C GLY A 277 -15.21 -18.82 17.41
N TYR A 278 -14.27 -18.91 16.45
CA TYR A 278 -14.11 -17.89 15.42
C TYR A 278 -14.98 -18.17 14.19
N PRO A 279 -15.45 -17.12 13.48
CA PRO A 279 -16.21 -17.27 12.24
C PRO A 279 -15.41 -18.04 11.17
N PRO A 280 -15.98 -19.10 10.55
CA PRO A 280 -15.34 -19.83 9.46
C PRO A 280 -14.99 -18.95 8.23
N GLU A 281 -15.65 -17.81 8.08
CA GLU A 281 -15.41 -16.82 7.02
C GLU A 281 -13.95 -16.36 6.97
N ILE A 282 -13.24 -16.35 8.10
CA ILE A 282 -11.81 -15.99 8.15
C ILE A 282 -10.98 -16.91 7.23
N ALA A 283 -11.36 -18.18 7.10
CA ALA A 283 -10.68 -19.11 6.21
C ALA A 283 -10.89 -18.76 4.73
N ARG A 284 -12.02 -18.16 4.36
CA ARG A 284 -12.29 -17.76 2.98
C ARG A 284 -11.30 -16.70 2.51
N ASP A 285 -10.92 -15.79 3.40
CA ASP A 285 -9.94 -14.74 3.11
C ASP A 285 -8.51 -15.28 2.90
N LEU A 286 -8.26 -16.56 3.23
CA LEU A 286 -6.98 -17.22 2.99
C LEU A 286 -6.81 -17.67 1.55
N ILE A 287 -7.89 -17.86 0.79
CA ILE A 287 -7.83 -18.21 -0.63
C ILE A 287 -8.13 -16.97 -1.44
N ALA A 288 -7.16 -16.53 -2.23
CA ALA A 288 -7.31 -15.33 -3.03
C ALA A 288 -6.56 -15.42 -4.36
N THR A 289 -6.74 -14.39 -5.17
CA THR A 289 -6.01 -14.20 -6.41
C THR A 289 -4.54 -13.93 -6.09
N VAL A 290 -3.69 -14.77 -6.65
CA VAL A 290 -2.23 -14.74 -6.53
C VAL A 290 -1.64 -14.30 -7.86
N TYR A 291 -0.67 -13.38 -7.79
CA TYR A 291 0.01 -12.82 -8.94
C TYR A 291 1.50 -13.19 -8.85
N GLU A 292 1.97 -14.04 -9.76
CA GLU A 292 3.37 -14.48 -9.77
C GLU A 292 4.16 -13.86 -10.92
N LEU A 293 5.30 -13.26 -10.62
CA LEU A 293 6.23 -12.73 -11.61
C LEU A 293 7.04 -13.89 -12.22
N VAL A 294 6.61 -14.39 -13.39
CA VAL A 294 7.09 -15.67 -13.91
C VAL A 294 8.57 -15.71 -14.29
N ARG A 295 9.21 -14.54 -14.42
CA ARG A 295 10.64 -14.39 -14.71
C ARG A 295 11.53 -14.31 -13.47
N GLU A 296 10.93 -14.16 -12.28
CA GLU A 296 11.69 -14.19 -11.03
C GLU A 296 11.97 -15.63 -10.60
N ASP A 297 13.16 -15.83 -10.01
CA ASP A 297 13.52 -17.10 -9.40
C ASP A 297 12.57 -17.43 -8.23
N ARG A 298 12.19 -18.70 -8.07
CA ARG A 298 11.20 -19.12 -7.07
C ARG A 298 11.65 -18.87 -5.63
N SER A 299 12.97 -18.86 -5.40
CA SER A 299 13.59 -18.65 -4.10
C SER A 299 13.92 -17.18 -3.81
N SER A 300 13.74 -16.28 -4.78
CA SER A 300 14.16 -14.87 -4.64
C SER A 300 13.29 -14.05 -3.70
N GLY A 301 12.11 -14.54 -3.31
CA GLY A 301 11.09 -13.75 -2.58
C GLY A 301 10.50 -12.58 -3.38
N LEU A 302 10.83 -12.46 -4.67
CA LEU A 302 10.21 -11.50 -5.62
C LEU A 302 9.17 -12.17 -6.53
N ARG A 303 9.09 -13.51 -6.48
CA ARG A 303 8.19 -14.32 -7.30
C ARG A 303 6.72 -13.99 -7.04
N ASP A 304 6.34 -13.82 -5.78
CA ASP A 304 5.01 -13.40 -5.41
C ASP A 304 4.92 -11.87 -5.36
N ALA A 305 3.97 -11.28 -6.10
CA ALA A 305 3.86 -9.84 -6.20
C ALA A 305 3.53 -9.16 -4.85
N ARG A 306 2.83 -9.83 -3.94
CA ARG A 306 2.51 -9.28 -2.62
C ARG A 306 3.70 -9.34 -1.68
N GLU A 307 4.53 -10.37 -1.78
CA GLU A 307 5.80 -10.44 -1.04
C GLU A 307 6.79 -9.40 -1.55
N PHE A 308 6.87 -9.23 -2.87
CA PHE A 308 7.67 -8.18 -3.47
C PHE A 308 7.19 -6.80 -2.97
N SER A 309 5.88 -6.58 -2.92
CA SER A 309 5.31 -5.35 -2.37
C SER A 309 5.71 -5.13 -0.90
N GLN A 310 5.69 -6.18 -0.07
CA GLN A 310 6.14 -6.10 1.32
C GLN A 310 7.63 -5.79 1.46
N LEU A 311 8.48 -6.35 0.58
CA LEU A 311 9.91 -6.02 0.52
C LEU A 311 10.12 -4.53 0.22
N LEU A 312 9.40 -3.99 -0.77
CA LEU A 312 9.47 -2.57 -1.13
C LEU A 312 9.01 -1.69 0.02
N ASN A 313 7.88 -2.02 0.64
CA ASN A 313 7.38 -1.28 1.80
C ASN A 313 8.40 -1.31 2.96
N ALA A 314 9.03 -2.45 3.25
CA ALA A 314 10.07 -2.54 4.28
C ALA A 314 11.26 -1.62 3.98
N CYS A 315 11.74 -1.59 2.73
CA CYS A 315 12.80 -0.68 2.32
C CYS A 315 12.42 0.79 2.54
N GLY A 316 11.19 1.15 2.18
CA GLY A 316 10.67 2.50 2.33
C GLY A 316 10.48 2.94 3.80
N LYS A 317 10.06 2.03 4.69
CA LYS A 317 9.84 2.31 6.12
C LYS A 317 11.10 2.21 6.99
N THR A 318 12.27 1.90 6.42
CA THR A 318 13.54 1.73 7.16
C THR A 318 14.67 2.66 6.70
N ASN A 319 14.32 3.77 6.03
CA ASN A 319 15.28 4.74 5.49
C ASN A 319 16.27 4.13 4.46
N LYS A 320 15.90 2.99 3.87
CA LYS A 320 16.68 2.28 2.84
C LYS A 320 15.89 2.18 1.53
N ALA A 321 15.07 3.19 1.24
CA ALA A 321 14.20 3.23 0.08
C ALA A 321 14.95 3.04 -1.25
N TRP A 322 16.22 3.47 -1.32
CA TRP A 322 17.07 3.30 -2.50
C TRP A 322 17.27 1.81 -2.89
N LEU A 323 17.29 0.89 -1.92
CA LEU A 323 17.32 -0.56 -2.19
C LEU A 323 16.04 -0.97 -2.93
N GLY A 324 14.88 -0.60 -2.38
CA GLY A 324 13.58 -0.90 -2.97
C GLY A 324 13.42 -0.31 -4.37
N ILE A 325 13.84 0.95 -4.57
CA ILE A 325 13.85 1.60 -5.90
C ILE A 325 14.71 0.78 -6.87
N GLY A 326 15.93 0.41 -6.50
CA GLY A 326 16.80 -0.37 -7.37
C GLY A 326 16.21 -1.74 -7.71
N VAL A 327 15.59 -2.43 -6.74
CA VAL A 327 14.90 -3.72 -7.01
C VAL A 327 13.72 -3.51 -7.96
N ALA A 328 12.91 -2.47 -7.76
CA ALA A 328 11.80 -2.11 -8.64
C ALA A 328 12.24 -1.71 -10.07
N MET A 329 13.41 -1.09 -10.22
CA MET A 329 14.02 -0.79 -11.53
C MET A 329 14.44 -2.05 -12.31
N GLY A 330 14.61 -3.19 -11.62
CA GLY A 330 15.02 -4.46 -12.22
C GLY A 330 16.40 -4.95 -11.78
N TYR A 331 17.09 -4.25 -10.87
CA TYR A 331 18.38 -4.73 -10.35
C TYR A 331 18.18 -5.93 -9.41
N ARG A 332 19.09 -6.91 -9.52
CA ARG A 332 19.05 -8.19 -8.77
C ARG A 332 20.40 -8.44 -8.09
N SER A 333 20.64 -9.67 -7.62
CA SER A 333 21.88 -10.09 -6.92
C SER A 333 21.99 -9.51 -5.51
N TRP A 334 23.14 -8.93 -5.14
CA TRP A 334 23.42 -8.43 -3.78
C TRP A 334 22.36 -7.44 -3.28
N LEU A 335 21.78 -6.64 -4.18
CA LEU A 335 20.72 -5.68 -3.84
C LEU A 335 19.48 -6.35 -3.25
N VAL A 336 19.09 -7.51 -3.81
CA VAL A 336 17.93 -8.27 -3.33
C VAL A 336 18.23 -8.94 -2.00
N LEU A 337 19.46 -9.44 -1.82
CA LEU A 337 19.89 -10.01 -0.54
C LEU A 337 19.86 -8.96 0.57
N GLU A 338 20.38 -7.76 0.32
CA GLU A 338 20.34 -6.66 1.30
C GLU A 338 18.90 -6.19 1.56
N ALA A 339 18.05 -6.12 0.54
CA ALA A 339 16.63 -5.80 0.73
C ALA A 339 15.91 -6.83 1.63
N HIS A 340 16.27 -8.12 1.53
CA HIS A 340 15.73 -9.16 2.42
C HIS A 340 16.20 -9.01 3.86
N GLU A 341 17.47 -8.66 4.09
CA GLU A 341 17.95 -8.34 5.44
C GLU A 341 17.17 -7.18 6.06
N VAL A 342 16.85 -6.17 5.24
CA VAL A 342 16.01 -5.03 5.64
C VAL A 342 14.59 -5.47 5.99
N LEU A 343 14.00 -6.37 5.21
CA LEU A 343 12.68 -6.92 5.48
C LEU A 343 12.65 -7.69 6.81
N GLU A 344 13.66 -8.50 7.11
CA GLU A 344 13.73 -9.22 8.39
C GLU A 344 13.95 -8.27 9.58
N GLN A 345 14.80 -7.25 9.44
CA GLN A 345 14.97 -6.19 10.44
C GLN A 345 13.65 -5.45 10.68
N TYR A 346 12.95 -5.11 9.61
CA TYR A 346 11.66 -4.43 9.65
C TYR A 346 10.60 -5.28 10.37
N ARG A 347 10.50 -6.58 10.05
CA ARG A 347 9.59 -7.51 10.75
C ARG A 347 9.87 -7.60 12.25
N SER A 348 11.14 -7.68 12.63
CA SER A 348 11.56 -7.68 14.04
C SER A 348 11.13 -6.39 14.76
N SER A 349 11.32 -5.24 14.10
CA SER A 349 10.89 -3.94 14.61
C SER A 349 9.37 -3.85 14.78
N LEU A 350 8.60 -4.30 13.78
CA LEU A 350 7.13 -4.32 13.86
C LEU A 350 6.63 -5.21 15.00
N LYS A 351 7.22 -6.39 15.19
CA LYS A 351 6.86 -7.28 16.30
C LYS A 351 7.00 -6.58 17.65
N ARG A 352 8.14 -5.92 17.88
CA ARG A 352 8.38 -5.13 19.10
C ARG A 352 7.38 -3.97 19.23
N GLY A 353 7.13 -3.24 18.14
CA GLY A 353 6.17 -2.16 18.11
C GLY A 353 4.75 -2.61 18.46
N LEU A 354 4.31 -3.78 17.99
CA LEU A 354 3.03 -4.38 18.32
C LEU A 354 2.94 -4.80 19.79
N GLU A 355 3.98 -5.41 20.35
CA GLU A 355 4.03 -5.78 21.77
C GLU A 355 3.89 -4.56 22.69
N ILE A 356 4.50 -3.43 22.31
CA ILE A 356 4.38 -2.15 23.03
C ILE A 356 2.98 -1.54 22.85
N ALA A 357 2.50 -1.49 21.60
CA ALA A 357 1.17 -0.99 21.25
C ALA A 357 0.06 -1.70 22.04
N MET A 358 0.14 -3.02 22.18
CA MET A 358 -0.84 -3.81 22.93
C MET A 358 -0.88 -3.50 24.43
N LYS A 359 0.20 -2.98 25.01
CA LYS A 359 0.26 -2.55 26.42
C LYS A 359 -0.25 -1.13 26.65
N ASN A 360 -0.21 -0.28 25.62
CA ASN A 360 -0.53 1.16 25.69
C ASN A 360 -1.80 1.50 24.91
N LYS A 361 -2.88 0.76 25.20
CA LYS A 361 -4.20 0.95 24.58
C LYS A 361 -5.11 1.77 25.49
N GLU A 362 -5.62 2.87 24.96
CA GLU A 362 -6.59 3.75 25.59
C GLU A 362 -7.90 3.73 24.79
N MET A 363 -9.04 3.88 25.48
CA MET A 363 -10.35 3.90 24.86
C MET A 363 -11.06 5.23 25.17
N MET A 364 -11.52 5.92 24.13
CA MET A 364 -12.44 7.07 24.24
C MET A 364 -13.86 6.63 23.84
N HIS A 365 -14.81 7.55 23.71
CA HIS A 365 -16.21 7.21 23.45
C HIS A 365 -16.39 6.49 22.11
N HIS A 366 -15.74 7.00 21.05
CA HIS A 366 -15.91 6.54 19.68
C HIS A 366 -14.61 6.02 19.04
N ILE A 367 -13.45 6.24 19.66
CA ILE A 367 -12.15 5.80 19.13
C ILE A 367 -11.33 4.95 20.12
N VAL A 368 -10.44 4.13 19.55
CA VAL A 368 -9.38 3.44 20.28
C VAL A 368 -8.05 4.10 19.94
N ILE A 369 -7.25 4.41 20.96
CA ILE A 369 -5.93 5.01 20.80
C ILE A 369 -4.88 3.99 21.20
N VAL A 370 -3.83 3.90 20.40
CA VAL A 370 -2.68 3.05 20.62
C VAL A 370 -1.43 3.90 20.49
N ARG A 371 -0.68 4.05 21.58
CA ARG A 371 0.55 4.85 21.57
C ARG A 371 1.76 3.94 21.38
N VAL A 372 2.59 4.25 20.39
CA VAL A 372 3.90 3.61 20.25
C VAL A 372 4.94 4.41 21.02
N SER A 373 5.96 3.74 21.54
CA SER A 373 7.09 4.39 22.22
C SER A 373 7.99 5.11 21.21
N ASP A 374 8.83 6.03 21.69
CA ASP A 374 9.84 6.73 20.89
C ASP A 374 10.89 5.78 20.27
N GLU A 375 11.00 4.54 20.76
CA GLU A 375 11.83 3.48 20.15
C GLU A 375 11.31 2.99 18.78
N VAL A 376 10.03 3.25 18.47
CA VAL A 376 9.41 2.84 17.20
C VAL A 376 9.55 3.98 16.20
N ASP A 377 10.24 3.71 15.09
CA ASP A 377 10.36 4.67 13.99
C ASP A 377 8.96 5.09 13.49
N VAL A 378 8.74 6.40 13.41
CA VAL A 378 7.44 7.00 13.07
C VAL A 378 6.93 6.57 11.68
N ARG A 379 7.82 6.15 10.77
CA ARG A 379 7.46 5.60 9.45
C ARG A 379 6.67 4.29 9.59
N GLN A 380 6.90 3.54 10.67
CA GLN A 380 6.27 2.23 10.93
C GLN A 380 4.88 2.34 11.57
N VAL A 381 4.50 3.52 12.09
CA VAL A 381 3.18 3.77 12.73
C VAL A 381 2.02 3.33 11.84
N SER A 382 2.13 3.60 10.53
CA SER A 382 1.13 3.19 9.54
C SER A 382 0.97 1.68 9.40
N SER A 383 2.07 0.94 9.51
CA SER A 383 2.07 -0.52 9.37
C SER A 383 1.59 -1.20 10.64
N ILE A 384 1.95 -0.67 11.81
CA ILE A 384 1.38 -1.10 13.09
C ILE A 384 -0.14 -0.89 13.10
N ALA A 385 -0.62 0.27 12.63
CA ALA A 385 -2.05 0.55 12.50
C ALA A 385 -2.75 -0.46 11.60
N SER A 386 -2.17 -0.74 10.42
CA SER A 386 -2.73 -1.71 9.47
C SER A 386 -2.76 -3.14 10.04
N ILE A 387 -1.73 -3.58 10.77
CA ILE A 387 -1.73 -4.90 11.39
C ILE A 387 -2.79 -4.97 12.49
N LEU A 388 -2.87 -3.97 13.36
CA LEU A 388 -3.86 -3.93 14.44
C LEU A 388 -5.29 -3.90 13.93
N SER A 389 -5.58 -3.13 12.88
CA SER A 389 -6.93 -3.05 12.29
C SER A 389 -7.38 -4.35 11.63
N ASN A 390 -6.44 -5.12 11.08
CA ASN A 390 -6.72 -6.42 10.48
C ASN A 390 -6.70 -7.56 11.50
N SER A 391 -6.09 -7.35 12.67
CA SER A 391 -6.12 -8.31 13.77
C SER A 391 -7.49 -8.35 14.46
N GLN A 392 -7.72 -9.39 15.29
CA GLN A 392 -8.83 -9.41 16.25
C GLN A 392 -8.41 -8.89 17.64
N LEU A 393 -7.22 -8.27 17.76
CA LEU A 393 -6.68 -7.80 19.04
C LEU A 393 -7.35 -6.50 19.51
N VAL A 394 -8.03 -5.79 18.61
CA VAL A 394 -8.69 -4.51 18.88
C VAL A 394 -10.12 -4.55 18.32
N SER A 395 -11.06 -3.90 19.03
CA SER A 395 -12.47 -3.86 18.61
C SER A 395 -12.60 -3.25 17.23
N ARG A 396 -13.42 -3.88 16.38
CA ARG A 396 -13.73 -3.44 15.01
C ARG A 396 -14.92 -2.48 14.94
N GLU A 397 -15.59 -2.22 16.06
CA GLU A 397 -16.73 -1.32 16.17
C GLU A 397 -16.31 0.15 16.25
N ARG A 398 -15.02 0.42 16.50
CA ARG A 398 -14.46 1.77 16.64
C ARG A 398 -13.21 1.91 15.79
N PRO A 399 -12.97 3.08 15.19
CA PRO A 399 -11.71 3.37 14.53
C PRO A 399 -10.52 3.28 15.51
N ILE A 400 -9.40 2.82 14.99
CA ILE A 400 -8.14 2.73 15.73
C ILE A 400 -7.22 3.84 15.26
N LEU A 401 -6.67 4.59 16.21
CA LEU A 401 -5.64 5.60 15.99
C LEU A 401 -4.34 5.14 16.61
N VAL A 402 -3.33 4.86 15.78
CA VAL A 402 -1.97 4.63 16.24
C VAL A 402 -1.19 5.94 16.21
N VAL A 403 -0.58 6.28 17.34
CA VAL A 403 0.09 7.57 17.57
C VAL A 403 1.57 7.34 17.84
N GLY A 404 2.43 7.99 17.05
CA GLY A 404 3.88 8.05 17.28
C GLY A 404 4.39 9.49 17.24
N GLN A 405 5.57 9.72 17.82
CA GLN A 405 6.16 11.06 17.96
C GLN A 405 7.54 11.11 17.30
N GLU A 406 7.84 12.20 16.59
CA GLU A 406 9.18 12.47 16.05
C GLU A 406 9.39 13.99 15.96
N GLY A 407 10.50 14.51 16.50
CA GLY A 407 10.91 15.90 16.29
C GLY A 407 9.91 16.95 16.77
N GLY A 408 9.17 16.70 17.85
CA GLY A 408 8.14 17.60 18.37
C GLY A 408 6.81 17.58 17.60
N MET A 409 6.72 16.73 16.57
CA MET A 409 5.50 16.45 15.83
C MET A 409 4.96 15.07 16.20
N ILE A 410 3.63 14.94 16.17
CA ILE A 410 2.93 13.69 16.32
C ILE A 410 2.44 13.24 14.96
N LYS A 411 2.69 11.98 14.63
CA LYS A 411 2.06 11.28 13.51
C LYS A 411 0.95 10.37 14.03
N VAL A 412 -0.22 10.52 13.47
CA VAL A 412 -1.38 9.67 13.72
C VAL A 412 -1.68 8.88 12.46
N SER A 413 -1.86 7.56 12.59
CA SER A 413 -2.39 6.69 11.54
C SER A 413 -3.71 6.11 12.00
N ALA A 414 -4.79 6.47 11.30
CA ALA A 414 -6.14 6.07 11.62
C ALA A 414 -6.62 4.95 10.68
N ARG A 415 -7.34 3.98 11.23
CA ARG A 415 -7.96 2.86 10.49
C ARG A 415 -9.39 2.67 10.93
N ALA A 416 -10.30 2.55 9.96
CA ALA A 416 -11.67 2.11 10.16
C ALA A 416 -11.85 0.68 9.64
N SER A 417 -12.83 -0.05 10.16
CA SER A 417 -13.22 -1.36 9.62
C SER A 417 -14.02 -1.19 8.32
N PRO A 418 -14.03 -2.19 7.42
CA PRO A 418 -14.86 -2.15 6.21
C PRO A 418 -16.33 -1.86 6.50
N SER A 419 -16.89 -2.47 7.56
CA SER A 419 -18.27 -2.23 7.99
C SER A 419 -18.54 -0.77 8.35
N LEU A 420 -17.61 -0.09 9.03
CA LEU A 420 -17.77 1.34 9.34
C LEU A 420 -17.74 2.20 8.07
N VAL A 421 -16.90 1.86 7.10
CA VAL A 421 -16.80 2.57 5.81
C VAL A 421 -18.04 2.35 4.95
N GLU A 422 -18.57 1.12 4.91
CA GLU A 422 -19.84 0.79 4.25
C GLU A 422 -21.01 1.56 4.85
N MET A 423 -21.01 1.73 6.18
CA MET A 423 -21.97 2.58 6.85
C MET A 423 -21.80 4.07 6.49
N GLY A 424 -20.69 4.48 5.88
CA GLY A 424 -20.47 5.86 5.42
C GLY A 424 -19.36 6.61 6.14
N MET A 425 -18.58 5.94 7.01
CA MET A 425 -17.45 6.57 7.68
C MET A 425 -16.34 6.98 6.68
N ASN A 426 -15.79 8.17 6.88
CA ASN A 426 -14.67 8.67 6.09
C ASN A 426 -13.55 9.21 7.00
N MET A 427 -12.54 8.38 7.25
CA MET A 427 -11.39 8.76 8.07
C MET A 427 -10.54 9.86 7.45
N GLY A 428 -10.42 9.91 6.12
CA GLY A 428 -9.69 10.96 5.41
C GLY A 428 -10.26 12.35 5.67
N GLU A 429 -11.58 12.48 5.60
CA GLU A 429 -12.29 13.72 5.94
C GLU A 429 -12.11 14.10 7.42
N ILE A 430 -12.26 13.13 8.33
CA ILE A 430 -12.12 13.36 9.77
C ILE A 430 -10.71 13.86 10.11
N MET A 431 -9.67 13.18 9.61
CA MET A 431 -8.28 13.56 9.89
C MET A 431 -7.97 14.94 9.32
N ARG A 432 -8.44 15.27 8.11
CA ARG A 432 -8.26 16.58 7.48
C ARG A 432 -8.94 17.69 8.29
N GLU A 433 -10.20 17.52 8.65
CA GLU A 433 -10.94 18.50 9.44
C GLU A 433 -10.28 18.70 10.82
N ALA A 434 -9.99 17.61 11.54
CA ALA A 434 -9.37 17.69 12.86
C ALA A 434 -7.99 18.36 12.81
N ALA A 435 -7.11 17.93 11.90
CA ALA A 435 -5.74 18.45 11.84
C ALA A 435 -5.69 19.95 11.48
N SER A 436 -6.58 20.40 10.58
CA SER A 436 -6.66 21.81 10.19
C SER A 436 -6.95 22.77 11.36
N LYS A 437 -7.61 22.30 12.41
CA LYS A 437 -7.92 23.11 13.62
C LYS A 437 -6.71 23.29 14.54
N PHE A 438 -5.64 22.49 14.36
CA PHE A 438 -4.51 22.41 15.27
C PHE A 438 -3.16 22.62 14.59
N SER A 439 -3.12 23.44 13.53
CA SER A 439 -1.90 23.74 12.77
C SER A 439 -1.19 22.47 12.26
N GLY A 440 -1.96 21.43 11.98
CA GLY A 440 -1.47 20.19 11.41
C GLY A 440 -2.04 19.94 10.02
N ARG A 441 -1.67 18.80 9.45
CA ARG A 441 -2.14 18.31 8.16
C ARG A 441 -2.73 16.93 8.33
N GLY A 442 -3.80 16.64 7.61
CA GLY A 442 -4.43 15.33 7.65
C GLY A 442 -5.19 15.04 6.37
N GLY A 443 -5.39 13.76 6.09
CA GLY A 443 -6.03 13.30 4.88
C GLY A 443 -5.84 11.80 4.66
N GLY A 444 -6.27 11.32 3.50
CA GLY A 444 -6.19 9.92 3.08
C GLY A 444 -7.54 9.39 2.59
N HIS A 445 -7.66 8.07 2.55
CA HIS A 445 -8.85 7.36 2.08
C HIS A 445 -9.89 7.19 3.20
N LYS A 446 -11.08 6.70 2.83
CA LYS A 446 -12.17 6.44 3.78
C LYS A 446 -11.77 5.46 4.90
N ILE A 447 -11.06 4.39 4.54
CA ILE A 447 -10.67 3.31 5.45
C ILE A 447 -9.36 3.59 6.21
N ALA A 448 -8.43 4.31 5.58
CA ALA A 448 -7.09 4.53 6.08
C ALA A 448 -6.68 5.97 5.83
N ALA A 449 -6.36 6.68 6.91
CA ALA A 449 -5.99 8.09 6.87
C ALA A 449 -4.86 8.38 7.86
N GLY A 450 -4.24 9.55 7.71
CA GLY A 450 -3.19 10.00 8.61
C GLY A 450 -3.31 11.48 8.96
N ALA A 451 -2.64 11.88 10.02
CA ALA A 451 -2.46 13.27 10.40
C ALA A 451 -1.06 13.51 10.98
N GLU A 452 -0.52 14.70 10.78
CA GLU A 452 0.66 15.22 11.45
C GLU A 452 0.31 16.53 12.15
N ILE A 453 0.53 16.59 13.46
CA ILE A 453 0.17 17.73 14.33
C ILE A 453 1.31 18.05 15.31
N PRO A 454 1.42 19.28 15.82
CA PRO A 454 2.33 19.60 16.91
C PRO A 454 2.01 18.79 18.18
N ALA A 455 3.04 18.34 18.90
CA ALA A 455 2.87 17.44 20.06
C ALA A 455 2.06 18.05 21.20
N ASP A 456 2.13 19.37 21.41
CA ASP A 456 1.36 20.11 22.40
C ASP A 456 -0.15 20.16 22.10
N ARG A 457 -0.58 19.74 20.90
CA ARG A 457 -1.99 19.73 20.48
C ARG A 457 -2.65 18.36 20.49
N LEU A 458 -1.93 17.29 20.84
CA LEU A 458 -2.41 15.91 20.74
C LEU A 458 -3.75 15.69 21.46
N THR A 459 -3.88 16.13 22.71
CA THR A 459 -5.12 15.92 23.49
C THR A 459 -6.33 16.58 22.83
N LEU A 460 -6.18 17.82 22.35
CA LEU A 460 -7.25 18.56 21.69
C LEU A 460 -7.62 17.92 20.35
N PHE A 461 -6.62 17.46 19.59
CA PHE A 461 -6.83 16.73 18.35
C PHE A 461 -7.62 15.43 18.58
N LEU A 462 -7.25 14.61 19.57
CA LEU A 462 -7.94 13.36 19.87
C LEU A 462 -9.40 13.58 20.29
N LEU A 463 -9.67 14.61 21.09
CA LEU A 463 -11.03 15.01 21.47
C LEU A 463 -11.87 15.40 20.24
N GLU A 464 -11.27 16.15 19.31
CA GLU A 464 -11.96 16.56 18.09
C GLU A 464 -12.22 15.38 17.15
N VAL A 465 -11.25 14.45 17.00
CA VAL A 465 -11.46 13.22 16.25
C VAL A 465 -12.58 12.38 16.86
N ASP A 466 -12.58 12.17 18.17
CA ASP A 466 -13.63 11.41 18.86
C ASP A 466 -15.02 12.02 18.64
N ARG A 467 -15.12 13.35 18.67
CA ARG A 467 -16.35 14.10 18.36
C ARG A 467 -16.79 13.92 16.90
N LEU A 468 -15.86 14.03 15.95
CA LEU A 468 -16.15 13.90 14.51
C LEU A 468 -16.57 12.47 14.13
N VAL A 469 -15.92 11.46 14.71
CA VAL A 469 -16.33 10.06 14.56
C VAL A 469 -17.74 9.87 15.11
N GLY A 470 -18.02 10.39 16.31
CA GLY A 470 -19.37 10.34 16.89
C GLY A 470 -20.44 11.01 16.01
N ASN A 471 -20.13 12.16 15.40
CA ASN A 471 -21.05 12.84 14.49
C ASN A 471 -21.33 12.02 13.23
N GLN A 472 -20.31 11.38 12.64
CA GLN A 472 -20.52 10.49 11.52
C GLN A 472 -21.40 9.34 11.98
N LEU A 473 -21.02 8.57 13.01
CA LEU A 473 -21.81 7.45 13.54
C LEU A 473 -23.29 7.79 13.83
N ASN A 474 -23.57 8.94 14.44
CA ASN A 474 -24.94 9.38 14.73
C ASN A 474 -25.76 9.66 13.47
N LYS A 475 -25.15 10.28 12.44
CA LYS A 475 -25.80 10.47 11.14
C LYS A 475 -26.14 9.12 10.51
N LEU A 476 -25.26 8.13 10.65
CA LEU A 476 -25.46 6.77 10.10
C LEU A 476 -26.60 6.04 10.83
N GLY A 477 -26.66 6.14 12.17
CA GLY A 477 -27.74 5.54 12.96
C GLY A 477 -29.12 6.15 12.68
N ALA A 478 -29.19 7.47 12.47
CA ALA A 478 -30.42 8.16 12.10
C ALA A 478 -30.93 7.74 10.70
N GLN A 479 -30.03 7.51 9.75
CA GLN A 479 -30.36 7.12 8.38
C GLN A 479 -30.84 5.66 8.29
N ALA A 480 -30.20 4.74 9.02
CA ALA A 480 -30.63 3.35 9.11
C ALA A 480 -32.04 3.19 9.75
N THR A 481 -32.38 4.07 10.69
CA THR A 481 -33.71 4.08 11.34
C THR A 481 -34.81 4.62 10.42
N LEU A 482 -34.47 5.52 9.49
CA LEU A 482 -35.41 6.02 8.48
C LEU A 482 -35.67 4.98 7.39
N ASP A 483 -34.63 4.28 6.93
CA ASP A 483 -34.73 3.25 5.90
C ASP A 483 -35.43 1.97 6.39
N SER A 484 -35.41 1.66 7.69
CA SER A 484 -36.15 0.54 8.28
C SER A 484 -37.64 0.81 8.52
N ASN A 485 -38.08 2.07 8.37
CA ASN A 485 -39.46 2.51 8.58
C ASN A 485 -40.20 2.80 7.25
N LEU A 486 -39.55 2.53 6.12
CA LEU A 486 -40.10 2.51 4.76
C LEU A 486 -40.19 1.06 4.28
#